data_AF-G5E0U6-F1
#
_entry.id   AF-G5E0U6-F1
#
_cell.length_a   1.000
_cell.length_b   1.000
_cell.length_c   1.000
_cell.angle_alpha   90.00
_cell.angle_beta   90.00
_cell.angle_gamma   90.00
#
_symmetry.space_group_name_H-M   'P 1'
#
loop_
_entity.id
_entity.type
_entity.pdbx_description
1 polymer ?
#
loop_
_entity_poly.entity_id
_entity_poly.type
_entity_poly.pdbx_seq_one_letter_code
_entity_poly.pdbx_strand_id
1 'polypeptide(L)'
;RLKISKEEKSLALFLLKQRKELTCDRTDGVPLKPYQDYIIDSREPDTQKKICELLKYQGEEQLFRKMESWTLPRFPVSGHDLRRMGISSGKDIGRILQELRDRWKEGGYQESKEEL
;
A
#
# COMPACT_ATOMS: atom_id res chain seq x y z
N ARG A 1 -5.40 14.22 32.34
CA ARG A 1 -5.30 13.17 31.30
C ARG A 1 -6.60 13.19 30.50
N LEU A 2 -6.54 13.47 29.20
CA LEU A 2 -7.74 13.58 28.34
C LEU A 2 -8.29 12.18 28.01
N LYS A 3 -9.62 12.04 27.92
CA LYS A 3 -10.29 10.81 27.44
C LYS A 3 -10.31 10.82 25.91
N ILE A 4 -9.17 10.47 25.30
CA ILE A 4 -9.06 10.32 23.84
C ILE A 4 -9.61 8.97 23.39
N SER A 5 -10.13 8.91 22.17
CA SER A 5 -10.59 7.69 21.51
C SER A 5 -9.43 6.75 21.18
N LYS A 6 -9.77 5.49 20.84
CA LYS A 6 -8.79 4.48 20.43
C LYS A 6 -8.15 4.85 19.10
N GLU A 7 -8.94 5.40 18.19
CA GLU A 7 -8.56 5.84 16.86
C GLU A 7 -7.56 6.99 16.93
N GLU A 8 -7.86 8.03 17.71
CA GLU A 8 -6.95 9.17 17.92
C GLU A 8 -5.63 8.73 18.53
N LYS A 9 -5.67 7.83 19.53
CA LYS A 9 -4.45 7.27 20.13
C LYS A 9 -3.64 6.46 19.11
N SER A 10 -4.30 5.63 18.30
CA SER A 10 -3.66 4.83 17.26
C SER A 10 -2.98 5.71 16.22
N LEU A 11 -3.68 6.75 15.75
CA LEU A 11 -3.15 7.73 14.81
C LEU A 11 -1.93 8.46 15.40
N ALA A 12 -2.03 8.95 16.63
CA ALA A 12 -0.90 9.64 17.27
C ALA A 12 0.34 8.75 17.39
N LEU A 13 0.17 7.48 17.78
CA LEU A 13 1.26 6.51 17.86
C LEU A 13 1.86 6.22 16.47
N PHE A 14 1.01 6.08 15.46
CA PHE A 14 1.42 5.89 14.07
C PHE A 14 2.28 7.06 13.58
N LEU A 15 1.80 8.29 13.74
CA LEU A 15 2.51 9.50 13.32
C LEU A 15 3.87 9.60 14.02
N LEU A 16 3.92 9.38 15.34
CA LEU A 16 5.18 9.45 16.10
C LEU A 16 6.21 8.42 15.64
N LYS A 17 5.76 7.23 15.24
CA LYS A 17 6.61 6.17 14.71
C LYS A 17 7.09 6.51 13.29
N GLN A 18 6.17 6.84 12.40
CA GLN A 18 6.44 6.94 10.96
C GLN A 18 6.93 8.32 10.50
N ARG A 19 6.82 9.38 11.31
CA ARG A 19 7.20 10.77 10.94
C ARG A 19 8.58 10.95 10.31
N LYS A 20 9.55 10.10 10.67
CA LYS A 20 10.93 10.15 10.18
C LYS A 20 11.31 8.95 9.31
N GLU A 21 10.58 7.85 9.42
CA GLU A 21 10.88 6.60 8.72
C GLU A 21 10.22 6.60 7.34
N LEU A 22 8.94 6.97 7.27
CA LEU A 22 8.16 6.94 6.04
C LEU A 22 8.16 8.34 5.42
N THR A 23 9.11 8.56 4.52
CA THR A 23 9.29 9.83 3.80
C THR A 23 9.19 9.60 2.31
N CYS A 24 8.92 10.67 1.56
CA CYS A 24 8.87 10.60 0.12
C CYS A 24 10.23 10.21 -0.46
N ASP A 25 10.22 9.33 -1.46
CA ASP A 25 11.40 8.99 -2.22
C ASP A 25 11.67 10.10 -3.26
N ARG A 26 12.67 10.93 -3.01
CA ARG A 26 13.06 12.01 -3.93
C ARG A 26 14.07 11.56 -4.98
N THR A 27 14.55 10.32 -4.88
CA THR A 27 15.62 9.76 -5.72
C THR A 27 15.08 9.04 -6.96
N ASP A 28 13.97 8.30 -6.83
CA ASP A 28 13.43 7.45 -7.91
C ASP A 28 12.36 8.13 -8.78
N GLY A 29 12.10 9.42 -8.61
CA GLY A 29 11.08 10.15 -9.38
C GLY A 29 9.63 9.75 -9.08
N VAL A 30 9.39 8.80 -8.18
CA VAL A 30 8.07 8.36 -7.73
C VAL A 30 7.90 8.59 -6.22
N PRO A 31 7.74 9.86 -5.78
CA PRO A 31 7.73 10.22 -4.36
C PRO A 31 6.56 9.63 -3.56
N LEU A 32 5.54 9.11 -4.24
CA LEU A 32 4.37 8.50 -3.61
C LEU A 32 4.55 7.01 -3.31
N LYS A 33 5.51 6.34 -3.95
CA LYS A 33 5.68 4.88 -3.91
C LYS A 33 5.87 4.33 -2.49
N PRO A 34 6.73 4.89 -1.62
CA PRO A 34 6.89 4.37 -0.26
C PRO A 34 5.58 4.34 0.54
N TYR A 35 4.72 5.35 0.33
CA TYR A 35 3.42 5.43 0.99
C TYR A 35 2.41 4.43 0.42
N GLN A 36 2.41 4.22 -0.90
CA GLN A 36 1.56 3.23 -1.57
C GLN A 36 1.94 1.81 -1.16
N ASP A 37 3.24 1.52 -1.14
CA ASP A 37 3.81 0.26 -0.65
C ASP A 37 3.36 -0.01 0.78
N TYR A 38 3.46 0.99 1.65
CA TYR A 38 3.00 0.85 3.04
C TYR A 38 1.51 0.51 3.13
N ILE A 39 0.65 1.15 2.31
CA ILE A 39 -0.79 0.90 2.34
C ILE A 39 -1.11 -0.52 1.84
N ILE A 40 -0.42 -0.98 0.80
CA ILE A 40 -0.66 -2.29 0.18
C ILE A 40 -0.14 -3.44 1.05
N ASP A 41 1.00 -3.24 1.71
CA ASP A 41 1.57 -4.23 2.62
C ASP A 41 0.82 -4.25 3.97
N SER A 42 0.16 -3.15 4.34
CA SER A 42 -0.61 -3.03 5.57
C SER A 42 -1.89 -3.87 5.53
N ARG A 43 -2.11 -4.62 6.62
CA ARG A 43 -3.36 -5.35 6.86
C ARG A 43 -4.36 -4.54 7.69
N GLU A 44 -4.00 -3.32 8.10
CA GLU A 44 -4.86 -2.48 8.92
C GLU A 44 -5.90 -1.73 8.06
N PRO A 45 -7.17 -1.69 8.50
CA PRO A 45 -8.15 -0.82 7.89
C PRO A 45 -7.73 0.65 8.05
N ASP A 46 -8.17 1.50 7.13
CA ASP A 46 -7.94 2.95 7.17
C ASP A 46 -6.46 3.37 7.15
N THR A 47 -5.54 2.50 6.71
CA THR A 47 -4.11 2.85 6.58
C THR A 47 -3.91 4.07 5.69
N GLN A 48 -4.66 4.18 4.59
CA GLN A 48 -4.62 5.35 3.71
C GLN A 48 -4.95 6.65 4.45
N LYS A 49 -5.93 6.66 5.37
CA LYS A 49 -6.25 7.86 6.17
C LYS A 49 -5.09 8.24 7.08
N LYS A 50 -4.45 7.26 7.73
CA LYS A 50 -3.27 7.50 8.58
C LYS A 50 -2.11 8.10 7.78
N ILE A 51 -1.92 7.62 6.55
CA ILE A 51 -0.91 8.14 5.61
C ILE A 51 -1.25 9.56 5.16
N CYS A 52 -2.51 9.87 4.86
CA CYS A 52 -2.94 11.23 4.55
C CYS A 52 -2.63 12.20 5.70
N GLU A 53 -2.90 11.81 6.94
CA GLU A 53 -2.57 12.61 8.12
C GLU A 53 -1.04 12.75 8.31
N LEU A 54 -0.27 11.71 7.98
CA LEU A 54 1.19 11.77 7.99
C LEU A 54 1.73 12.75 6.96
N LEU A 55 1.18 12.75 5.74
CA LEU A 55 1.56 13.69 4.68
C LEU A 55 1.24 15.13 5.07
N LYS A 56 0.08 15.37 5.71
CA LYS A 56 -0.25 16.68 6.30
C LYS A 56 0.76 17.08 7.38
N TYR A 57 1.12 16.15 8.28
CA TYR A 57 2.11 16.39 9.33
C TYR A 57 3.49 16.73 8.76
N GLN A 58 3.88 16.10 7.64
CA GLN A 58 5.15 16.33 6.95
C GLN A 58 5.16 17.60 6.08
N GLY A 59 4.00 18.22 5.84
CA GLY A 59 3.85 19.39 4.97
C GLY A 59 3.86 19.06 3.48
N GLU A 60 3.68 17.79 3.11
CA GLU A 60 3.74 17.31 1.73
C GLU A 60 2.37 17.40 1.05
N GLU A 61 1.84 18.63 0.88
CA GLU A 61 0.47 18.88 0.41
C GLU A 61 0.19 18.29 -0.98
N GLN A 62 1.16 18.37 -1.89
CA GLN A 62 1.01 17.82 -3.25
C GLN A 62 0.88 16.29 -3.22
N LEU A 63 1.65 15.61 -2.36
CA LEU A 63 1.57 14.17 -2.19
C LEU A 63 0.27 13.79 -1.47
N PHE A 64 -0.17 14.59 -0.50
CA PHE A 64 -1.47 14.41 0.16
C PHE A 64 -2.61 14.40 -0.87
N ARG A 65 -2.69 15.39 -1.77
CA ARG A 65 -3.76 15.44 -2.80
C ARG A 65 -3.72 14.21 -3.71
N LYS A 66 -2.53 13.78 -4.14
CA LYS A 66 -2.36 12.57 -4.94
C LYS A 66 -2.83 11.33 -4.16
N MET A 67 -2.42 11.19 -2.90
CA MET A 67 -2.78 10.07 -2.04
C MET A 67 -4.28 10.03 -1.71
N GLU A 68 -4.90 11.19 -1.51
CA GLU A 68 -6.34 11.30 -1.27
C GLU A 68 -7.15 10.86 -2.50
N SER A 69 -6.68 11.24 -3.70
CA SER A 69 -7.29 10.80 -4.96
C SER A 69 -6.92 9.38 -5.38
N TRP A 70 -5.93 8.76 -4.73
CA TRP A 70 -5.46 7.44 -5.09
C TRP A 70 -6.42 6.37 -4.60
N THR A 71 -6.93 5.56 -5.52
CA THR A 71 -7.75 4.40 -5.17
C THR A 71 -6.85 3.20 -4.99
N LEU A 72 -6.94 2.53 -3.84
CA LEU A 72 -6.22 1.28 -3.59
C LEU A 72 -6.53 0.27 -4.70
N PRO A 73 -5.56 -0.07 -5.56
CA PRO A 73 -5.80 -0.97 -6.66
C PRO A 73 -6.00 -2.39 -6.11
N ARG A 74 -6.86 -3.17 -6.77
CA ARG A 74 -7.08 -4.57 -6.39
C ARG A 74 -6.16 -5.45 -7.20
N PHE A 75 -5.46 -6.34 -6.52
CA PHE A 75 -4.61 -7.31 -7.21
C PHE A 75 -5.46 -8.13 -8.19
N PRO A 76 -5.13 -8.12 -9.50
CA PRO A 76 -6.05 -8.55 -10.55
C PRO A 76 -6.03 -10.07 -10.78
N VAL A 77 -5.02 -10.78 -10.25
CA VAL A 77 -4.88 -12.24 -10.40
C VAL A 77 -5.37 -12.97 -9.15
N SER A 78 -6.25 -13.94 -9.33
CA SER A 78 -6.73 -14.80 -8.24
C SER A 78 -6.08 -16.19 -8.30
N GLY A 79 -6.00 -16.87 -7.16
CA GLY A 79 -5.54 -18.27 -7.14
C GLY A 79 -6.44 -19.22 -7.96
N HIS A 80 -7.69 -18.82 -8.23
CA HIS A 80 -8.57 -19.57 -9.12
C HIS A 80 -8.15 -19.45 -10.59
N ASP A 81 -7.58 -18.32 -11.00
CA ASP A 81 -7.06 -18.15 -12.36
C ASP A 81 -5.88 -19.10 -12.61
N LEU A 82 -4.96 -19.19 -11.64
CA LEU A 82 -3.85 -20.15 -11.71
C LEU A 82 -4.33 -21.60 -11.72
N ARG A 83 -5.42 -21.92 -11.00
CA ARG A 83 -6.05 -23.24 -11.07
C ARG A 83 -6.65 -23.54 -12.45
N ARG A 84 -7.27 -22.55 -13.12
CA ARG A 84 -7.77 -22.72 -14.51
C ARG A 84 -6.65 -22.96 -15.51
N MET A 85 -5.46 -22.41 -15.26
CA MET A 85 -4.26 -22.66 -16.07
C MET A 85 -3.61 -24.02 -15.81
N GLY A 86 -4.19 -24.87 -14.95
CA GLY A 86 -3.71 -26.23 -14.67
C GLY A 86 -2.79 -26.34 -13.46
N ILE A 87 -2.56 -25.26 -12.70
CA ILE A 87 -1.75 -25.30 -11.48
C ILE A 87 -2.65 -25.75 -10.31
N SER A 88 -2.51 -26.99 -9.90
CA SER A 88 -3.32 -27.62 -8.84
C SER A 88 -2.61 -27.65 -7.48
N SER A 89 -1.29 -27.45 -7.45
CA SER A 89 -0.49 -27.40 -6.22
C SER A 89 -0.68 -26.07 -5.50
N GLY A 90 -1.25 -26.11 -4.28
CA GLY A 90 -1.46 -24.91 -3.47
C GLY A 90 -0.16 -24.16 -3.13
N LYS A 91 0.97 -24.87 -3.01
CA LYS A 91 2.28 -24.28 -2.76
C LYS A 91 2.78 -23.50 -3.97
N ASP A 92 2.61 -24.03 -5.18
CA ASP A 92 3.01 -23.37 -6.42
C ASP A 92 2.11 -22.18 -6.74
N ILE A 93 0.79 -22.30 -6.49
CA ILE A 93 -0.14 -21.16 -6.58
C ILE A 93 0.33 -20.02 -5.68
N GLY A 94 0.67 -20.31 -4.42
CA GLY A 94 1.15 -19.30 -3.48
C GLY A 94 2.44 -18.63 -3.96
N ARG A 95 3.40 -19.40 -4.46
CA ARG A 95 4.68 -18.88 -4.99
C ARG A 95 4.44 -17.97 -6.19
N ILE A 96 3.65 -18.42 -7.17
CA ILE A 96 3.37 -17.67 -8.40
C ILE A 96 2.58 -16.40 -8.08
N LEU A 97 1.58 -16.45 -7.20
CA LEU A 97 0.87 -15.23 -6.77
C LEU A 97 1.79 -14.23 -6.09
N GLN A 98 2.80 -14.69 -5.35
CA GLN A 98 3.77 -13.79 -4.72
C GLN A 98 4.66 -13.14 -5.78
N GLU A 99 5.20 -13.91 -6.72
CA GLU A 99 6.01 -13.38 -7.83
C GLU A 99 5.23 -12.34 -8.67
N LEU A 100 3.95 -12.61 -8.94
CA LEU A 100 3.08 -11.67 -9.65
C LEU A 100 2.77 -10.42 -8.81
N ARG A 101 2.66 -10.53 -7.49
CA ARG A 101 2.50 -9.35 -6.61
C ARG A 101 3.75 -8.49 -6.59
N ASP A 102 4.92 -9.11 -6.58
CA ASP A 102 6.19 -8.39 -6.57
C ASP A 102 6.37 -7.62 -7.88
N ARG A 103 6.10 -8.26 -9.03
CA ARG A 103 6.07 -7.58 -10.35
C ARG A 103 5.06 -6.43 -10.37
N TRP A 104 3.84 -6.69 -9.92
CA TRP A 104 2.78 -5.68 -9.85
C TRP A 104 3.16 -4.46 -8.99
N LYS A 105 3.91 -4.70 -7.91
CA LYS A 105 4.48 -3.65 -7.05
C LYS A 105 5.59 -2.88 -7.74
N GLU A 106 6.45 -3.56 -8.49
CA GLU A 106 7.48 -2.91 -9.31
C GLU A 106 6.87 -2.03 -10.40
N GLY A 107 5.80 -2.48 -11.06
CA GLY A 107 5.03 -1.76 -12.07
C GLY A 107 4.15 -0.62 -11.53
N GLY A 108 4.24 -0.29 -10.24
CA GLY A 108 3.49 0.82 -9.65
C GLY A 108 1.98 0.56 -9.54
N TYR A 109 1.58 -0.71 -9.47
CA TYR A 109 0.21 -1.15 -9.24
C TYR A 109 -0.79 -0.82 -10.35
N GLN A 110 -0.30 -0.65 -11.58
CA GLN A 110 -1.12 -0.32 -12.74
C GLN A 110 -1.42 -1.53 -13.64
N GLU A 111 -0.61 -2.58 -13.56
CA GLU A 111 -0.76 -3.74 -14.46
C GLU A 111 -2.08 -4.48 -14.20
N SER A 112 -2.73 -4.84 -15.30
CA SER A 112 -3.95 -5.63 -15.35
C SER A 112 -3.65 -7.13 -15.35
N LYS A 113 -4.70 -7.95 -15.25
CA LYS A 113 -4.58 -9.42 -15.26
C LYS A 113 -3.91 -9.97 -16.51
N GLU A 114 -4.04 -9.29 -17.65
CA GLU A 114 -3.49 -9.71 -18.94
C GLU A 114 -2.02 -9.32 -19.10
N GLU A 115 -1.57 -8.32 -18.34
CA GLU A 115 -0.20 -7.80 -18.36
C GLU A 115 0.71 -8.53 -17.36
N LEU A 116 0.13 -9.17 -16.33
CA LEU A 116 0.83 -9.95 -15.29
C LEU A 116 0.99 -11.43 -15.63
#